data_AF-A0A977PVY8-F1
#
_entry.id   AF-A0A977PVY8-F1
#
_cell.length_a   1.000
_cell.length_b   1.000
_cell.length_c   1.000
_cell.angle_alpha   90.00
_cell.angle_beta   90.00
_cell.angle_gamma   90.00
#
_symmetry.space_group_name_H-M   'P 1'
#
loop_
_entity.id
_entity.type
_entity.pdbx_description
1 polymer ?
#
loop_
_entity_poly.entity_id
_entity_poly.type
_entity_poly.pdbx_seq_one_letter_code
_entity_poly.pdbx_strand_id
1 'polypeptide(L)'
;MSNAFMILSLFLLLALIQSAELNRKLQNAEPIKIDEKSGQFTFDLGKAVLSKPLKTHIKSQVIPDIVKVIKEKGGTIEFIQVIGYTDGKKNDGTSNLDNKLDKITMKQNFIKSLDPGSNADLGLMRALAVIQEIQKANLGIKFQAYSAGQLYDKDGKFDPNGNEDKERRRIEIRFIPYPPPPSQKK
;
A
#
# COMPACT_ATOMS: atom_id res chain seq x y z
N MET A 1 37.48 -10.52 -39.05
CA MET A 1 36.38 -9.55 -38.81
C MET A 1 35.11 -10.19 -38.24
N SER A 2 34.78 -11.46 -38.54
CA SER A 2 33.57 -12.14 -38.03
C SER A 2 33.48 -12.26 -36.49
N ASN A 3 34.59 -12.64 -35.83
CA ASN A 3 34.56 -12.88 -34.38
C ASN A 3 34.33 -11.61 -33.54
N ALA A 4 34.89 -10.46 -33.96
CA ALA A 4 34.71 -9.21 -33.25
C ALA A 4 33.25 -8.74 -33.29
N PHE A 5 32.62 -8.79 -34.47
CA PHE A 5 31.21 -8.44 -34.65
C PHE A 5 30.29 -9.34 -33.83
N MET A 6 30.56 -10.65 -33.81
CA MET A 6 29.78 -11.61 -33.01
C MET A 6 29.89 -11.34 -31.50
N ILE A 7 31.10 -11.03 -31.00
CA ILE A 7 31.32 -10.68 -29.60
C ILE A 7 30.59 -9.38 -29.23
N LEU A 8 30.69 -8.34 -30.07
CA LEU A 8 29.97 -7.07 -29.88
C LEU A 8 28.44 -7.28 -29.87
N SER A 9 27.94 -8.15 -30.75
CA SER A 9 26.51 -8.47 -30.84
C SER A 9 26.02 -9.22 -29.60
N LEU A 10 26.83 -10.14 -29.06
CA LEU A 10 26.53 -10.83 -27.81
C LEU A 10 26.49 -9.86 -26.62
N PHE A 11 27.47 -8.96 -26.50
CA PHE A 11 27.46 -7.95 -25.45
C PHE A 11 26.26 -7.01 -25.55
N LEU A 12 25.90 -6.60 -26.76
CA LEU A 12 24.70 -5.80 -26.98
C LEU A 12 23.44 -6.55 -26.55
N LEU A 13 23.31 -7.83 -26.92
CA LEU A 13 22.17 -8.67 -26.51
C LEU A 13 22.08 -8.80 -24.98
N LEU A 14 23.20 -9.05 -24.31
CA LEU A 14 23.25 -9.14 -22.85
C LEU A 14 22.85 -7.82 -22.19
N ALA A 15 23.32 -6.68 -22.72
CA ALA A 15 22.94 -5.36 -22.21
C ALA A 15 21.44 -5.08 -22.39
N LEU A 16 20.85 -5.48 -23.52
CA LEU A 16 19.41 -5.35 -23.76
C LEU A 16 18.59 -6.21 -22.81
N ILE A 17 19.01 -7.46 -22.56
CA ILE A 17 18.34 -8.36 -21.60
C ILE A 17 18.38 -7.78 -20.19
N GLN A 18 19.55 -7.28 -19.73
CA GLN A 18 19.69 -6.65 -18.42
C GLN A 18 18.82 -5.40 -18.28
N SER A 19 18.78 -4.55 -19.32
CA SER A 19 17.94 -3.35 -19.37
C SER A 19 16.44 -3.70 -19.28
N ALA A 20 16.00 -4.72 -20.03
CA ALA A 20 14.61 -5.18 -20.00
C ALA A 20 14.22 -5.74 -18.61
N GLU A 21 15.11 -6.51 -17.97
CA GLU A 21 14.88 -7.05 -16.64
C GLU A 21 14.78 -5.94 -15.58
N LEU A 22 15.68 -4.96 -15.63
CA LEU A 22 15.65 -3.80 -14.73
C LEU A 22 14.36 -3.01 -14.92
N ASN A 23 13.95 -2.72 -16.16
CA ASN A 23 12.70 -2.03 -16.45
C ASN A 23 11.50 -2.79 -15.88
N ARG A 24 11.46 -4.12 -15.99
CA ARG A 24 10.38 -4.94 -15.39
C ARG A 24 10.36 -4.87 -13.86
N LYS A 25 11.55 -4.81 -13.22
CA LYS A 25 11.68 -4.63 -11.77
C LYS A 25 11.29 -3.23 -11.29
N LEU A 26 11.44 -2.21 -12.14
CA LEU A 26 11.06 -0.82 -11.85
C LEU A 26 9.61 -0.48 -12.21
N GLN A 27 8.93 -1.28 -13.03
CA GLN A 27 7.49 -1.13 -13.25
C GLN A 27 6.74 -1.32 -11.93
N ASN A 28 5.63 -0.58 -11.74
CA ASN A 28 4.77 -0.76 -10.57
C ASN A 28 4.21 -2.18 -10.54
N ALA A 29 4.26 -2.83 -9.38
CA ALA A 29 3.48 -4.04 -9.16
C ALA A 29 1.98 -3.70 -9.11
N GLU A 30 1.13 -4.67 -9.42
CA GLU A 30 -0.31 -4.52 -9.19
C GLU A 30 -0.57 -4.27 -7.70
N PRO A 31 -1.47 -3.33 -7.34
CA PRO A 31 -1.82 -3.10 -5.95
C PRO A 31 -2.48 -4.31 -5.32
N ILE A 32 -2.09 -4.67 -4.10
CA ILE A 32 -2.87 -5.63 -3.29
C ILE A 32 -4.06 -4.86 -2.71
N LYS A 33 -5.28 -5.34 -2.98
CA LYS A 33 -6.52 -4.78 -2.46
C LYS A 33 -7.02 -5.63 -1.29
N ILE A 34 -7.35 -4.96 -0.18
CA ILE A 34 -8.04 -5.56 0.96
C ILE A 34 -9.40 -4.88 1.06
N ASP A 35 -10.46 -5.59 0.70
CA ASP A 35 -11.83 -5.13 0.76
C ASP A 35 -12.72 -6.18 1.45
N GLU A 36 -13.97 -5.81 1.79
CA GLU A 36 -14.91 -6.73 2.45
C GLU A 36 -15.31 -7.93 1.56
N LYS A 37 -14.98 -7.93 0.26
CA LYS A 37 -15.19 -9.08 -0.64
C LYS A 37 -14.03 -10.06 -0.58
N SER A 38 -12.81 -9.58 -0.32
CA SER A 38 -11.58 -10.37 -0.24
C SER A 38 -11.51 -11.29 1.00
N GLY A 39 -12.42 -11.13 1.97
CA GLY A 39 -12.51 -12.02 3.12
C GLY A 39 -13.78 -11.87 3.95
N GLN A 40 -13.96 -12.75 4.94
CA GLN A 40 -15.11 -12.72 5.86
C GLN A 40 -14.92 -11.68 6.98
N PHE A 41 -14.63 -10.43 6.61
CA PHE A 41 -14.45 -9.32 7.55
C PHE A 41 -15.10 -8.04 7.04
N THR A 42 -15.42 -7.16 7.98
CA THR A 42 -15.92 -5.81 7.70
C THR A 42 -14.96 -4.76 8.24
N PHE A 43 -14.96 -3.59 7.60
CA PHE A 43 -14.49 -2.37 8.24
C PHE A 43 -15.67 -1.73 8.94
N ASP A 44 -15.71 -1.83 10.27
CA ASP A 44 -16.79 -1.24 11.06
C ASP A 44 -16.94 0.26 10.75
N LEU A 45 -18.19 0.73 10.74
CA LEU A 45 -18.53 2.12 10.48
C LEU A 45 -17.80 3.04 11.46
N GLY A 46 -17.13 4.08 10.94
CA GLY A 46 -16.41 5.07 11.73
C GLY A 46 -15.18 4.53 12.48
N LYS A 47 -14.78 3.27 12.28
CA LYS A 47 -13.70 2.64 13.04
C LYS A 47 -12.53 2.20 12.16
N ALA A 48 -11.35 2.28 12.75
CA ALA A 48 -10.09 1.76 12.19
C ALA A 48 -9.60 0.48 12.89
N VAL A 49 -10.33 0.00 13.90
CA VAL A 49 -9.96 -1.21 14.63
C VAL A 49 -10.12 -2.43 13.73
N LEU A 50 -9.05 -3.19 13.54
CA LEU A 50 -9.09 -4.43 12.77
C LEU A 50 -9.81 -5.54 13.54
N SER A 51 -10.84 -6.11 12.93
CA SER A 51 -11.53 -7.30 13.43
C SER A 51 -10.59 -8.53 13.46
N LYS A 52 -10.92 -9.54 14.26
CA LYS A 52 -10.13 -10.78 14.33
C LYS A 52 -10.02 -11.47 12.95
N PRO A 53 -11.10 -11.59 12.14
CA PRO A 53 -10.99 -12.17 10.81
C PRO A 53 -10.10 -11.36 9.86
N LEU A 54 -10.15 -10.03 9.90
CA LEU A 54 -9.27 -9.17 9.10
C LEU A 54 -7.79 -9.36 9.50
N LYS A 55 -7.48 -9.43 10.80
CA LYS A 55 -6.11 -9.73 11.25
C LYS A 55 -5.62 -11.09 10.75
N THR A 56 -6.50 -12.10 10.76
CA THR A 56 -6.17 -13.42 10.21
C THR A 56 -5.89 -13.34 8.71
N HIS A 57 -6.75 -12.67 7.94
CA HIS A 57 -6.57 -12.49 6.50
C HIS A 57 -5.26 -11.75 6.16
N ILE A 58 -4.93 -10.69 6.90
CA ILE A 58 -3.66 -9.98 6.75
C ILE A 58 -2.48 -10.95 6.93
N LYS A 59 -2.51 -11.77 7.98
CA LYS A 59 -1.43 -12.72 8.27
C LYS A 59 -1.33 -13.85 7.26
N SER A 60 -2.45 -14.42 6.84
CA SER A 60 -2.46 -15.65 6.04
C SER A 60 -2.43 -15.42 4.54
N GLN A 61 -2.78 -14.24 4.05
CA GLN A 61 -2.85 -13.94 2.61
C GLN A 61 -2.01 -12.71 2.25
N VAL A 62 -2.31 -11.55 2.86
CA VAL A 62 -1.69 -10.26 2.49
C VAL A 62 -0.18 -10.25 2.72
N ILE A 63 0.29 -10.71 3.89
CA ILE A 63 1.72 -10.75 4.19
C ILE A 63 2.48 -11.67 3.21
N PRO A 64 2.03 -12.91 2.95
CA PRO A 64 2.60 -13.74 1.89
C PRO A 64 2.67 -13.06 0.52
N ASP A 65 1.61 -12.36 0.10
CA ASP A 65 1.58 -11.65 -1.18
C ASP A 65 2.58 -10.49 -1.23
N ILE A 66 2.70 -9.72 -0.14
CA ILE A 66 3.73 -8.69 -0.01
C ILE A 66 5.12 -9.30 -0.14
N VAL A 67 5.39 -10.41 0.56
CA VAL A 67 6.69 -11.10 0.50
C VAL A 67 6.99 -11.60 -0.91
N LYS A 68 5.98 -12.10 -1.63
CA LYS A 68 6.12 -12.52 -3.02
C LYS A 68 6.54 -11.34 -3.90
N VAL A 69 5.83 -10.20 -3.82
CA VAL A 69 6.17 -9.01 -4.62
C VAL A 69 7.57 -8.48 -4.27
N ILE A 70 7.94 -8.43 -2.99
CA ILE A 70 9.28 -8.00 -2.56
C ILE A 70 10.37 -8.87 -3.20
N LYS A 71 10.19 -10.19 -3.22
CA LYS A 71 11.13 -11.13 -3.85
C LYS A 71 11.19 -10.92 -5.36
N GLU A 72 10.04 -10.81 -6.03
CA GLU A 72 9.96 -10.61 -7.49
C GLU A 72 10.61 -9.30 -7.95
N LYS A 73 10.49 -8.24 -7.14
CA LYS A 73 11.10 -6.93 -7.42
C LYS A 73 12.58 -6.87 -7.06
N GLY A 74 13.12 -7.85 -6.35
CA GLY A 74 14.57 -8.01 -6.17
C GLY A 74 15.26 -6.83 -5.49
N GLY A 75 14.59 -6.20 -4.51
CA GLY A 75 15.14 -5.09 -3.73
C GLY A 75 14.99 -3.69 -4.34
N THR A 76 14.26 -3.55 -5.46
CA THR A 76 14.01 -2.24 -6.08
C THR A 76 12.90 -1.43 -5.41
N ILE A 77 12.24 -1.96 -4.38
CA ILE A 77 11.17 -1.24 -3.66
C ILE A 77 11.80 -0.32 -2.62
N GLU A 78 11.54 0.97 -2.73
CA GLU A 78 11.96 1.98 -1.75
C GLU A 78 11.07 1.92 -0.49
N PHE A 79 9.76 1.90 -0.70
CA PHE A 79 8.77 1.78 0.36
C PHE A 79 7.45 1.19 -0.15
N ILE A 80 6.64 0.72 0.80
CA ILE A 80 5.28 0.27 0.55
C ILE A 80 4.31 1.36 1.02
N GLN A 81 3.47 1.83 0.10
CA GLN A 81 2.40 2.77 0.37
C GLN A 81 1.12 2.01 0.75
N VAL A 82 0.51 2.34 1.87
CA VAL A 82 -0.78 1.79 2.30
C VAL A 82 -1.81 2.92 2.32
N ILE A 83 -2.85 2.80 1.51
CA ILE A 83 -3.87 3.83 1.32
C ILE A 83 -5.19 3.32 1.87
N GLY A 84 -5.77 4.05 2.82
CA GLY A 84 -7.12 3.77 3.32
C GLY A 84 -8.18 4.56 2.58
N TYR A 85 -9.24 3.84 2.18
CA TYR A 85 -10.42 4.38 1.54
C TYR A 85 -11.63 4.27 2.47
N THR A 86 -12.55 5.22 2.35
CA THR A 86 -13.85 5.20 3.01
C THR A 86 -14.96 5.19 1.97
N ASP A 87 -16.18 4.94 2.41
CA ASP A 87 -17.37 5.31 1.64
C ASP A 87 -17.68 6.79 1.84
N GLY A 88 -18.79 7.27 1.27
CA GLY A 88 -19.20 8.66 1.44
C GLY A 88 -20.18 8.91 2.59
N LYS A 89 -20.36 7.93 3.50
CA LYS A 89 -21.06 8.22 4.75
C LYS A 89 -20.22 9.20 5.55
N LYS A 90 -20.77 10.38 5.83
CA LYS A 90 -20.06 11.42 6.56
C LYS A 90 -19.63 10.92 7.94
N ASN A 91 -18.43 11.33 8.32
CA ASN A 91 -17.91 11.15 9.66
C ASN A 91 -17.78 12.55 10.28
N ASP A 92 -18.75 12.94 11.09
CA ASP A 92 -18.88 14.28 11.68
C ASP A 92 -18.34 14.34 13.13
N GLY A 93 -17.30 13.56 13.42
CA GLY A 93 -16.67 13.49 14.73
C GLY A 93 -15.74 14.66 15.04
N THR A 94 -15.25 14.74 16.27
CA THR A 94 -14.13 15.63 16.62
C THR A 94 -12.82 14.85 16.55
N SER A 95 -11.92 15.28 15.68
CA SER A 95 -10.62 14.64 15.51
C SER A 95 -9.72 14.85 16.72
N ASN A 96 -8.93 13.83 17.07
CA ASN A 96 -7.86 13.96 18.06
C ASN A 96 -6.47 13.65 17.47
N LEU A 97 -6.37 13.52 16.14
CA LEU A 97 -5.16 13.04 15.46
C LEU A 97 -3.96 13.96 15.70
N ASP A 98 -4.10 15.27 15.50
CA ASP A 98 -2.99 16.23 15.64
C ASP A 98 -2.30 16.14 17.03
N ASN A 99 -3.06 15.83 18.08
CA ASN A 99 -2.57 15.74 19.46
C ASN A 99 -1.98 14.37 19.83
N LYS A 100 -2.18 13.37 18.98
CA LYS A 100 -1.95 11.95 19.30
C LYS A 100 -1.05 11.23 18.28
N LEU A 101 -0.98 11.66 17.02
CA LEU A 101 -0.22 10.95 15.98
C LEU A 101 1.29 10.84 16.33
N ASP A 102 1.85 11.84 17.02
CA ASP A 102 3.24 11.85 17.52
C ASP A 102 3.55 10.70 18.48
N LYS A 103 2.53 10.20 19.18
CA LYS A 103 2.63 9.11 20.17
C LYS A 103 2.35 7.74 19.57
N ILE A 104 2.12 7.63 18.26
CA ILE A 104 1.98 6.33 17.59
C ILE A 104 3.29 5.56 17.74
N THR A 105 3.25 4.55 18.60
CA THR A 105 4.31 3.55 18.71
C THR A 105 3.83 2.26 18.08
N MET A 106 4.70 1.56 17.35
CA MET A 106 4.40 0.25 16.75
C MET A 106 4.19 -0.87 17.79
N LYS A 107 4.32 -0.56 19.09
CA LYS A 107 4.25 -1.52 20.20
C LYS A 107 2.93 -1.49 20.98
N GLN A 108 2.04 -0.52 20.74
CA GLN A 108 0.81 -0.34 21.55
C GLN A 108 -0.48 -0.37 20.71
N ASN A 109 -1.61 -0.72 21.34
CA ASN A 109 -2.97 -0.68 20.77
C ASN A 109 -3.47 0.77 20.52
N PHE A 110 -2.59 1.66 20.08
CA PHE A 110 -2.78 3.11 20.04
C PHE A 110 -3.92 3.56 19.12
N ILE A 111 -4.16 2.82 18.03
CA ILE A 111 -5.26 3.10 17.08
C ILE A 111 -6.62 3.16 17.77
N LYS A 112 -6.82 2.41 18.87
CA LYS A 112 -8.08 2.45 19.63
C LYS A 112 -8.30 3.77 20.38
N SER A 113 -7.25 4.58 20.55
CA SER A 113 -7.31 5.87 21.25
C SER A 113 -7.48 7.04 20.28
N LEU A 114 -7.47 6.78 18.97
CA LEU A 114 -7.66 7.78 17.94
C LEU A 114 -9.14 7.89 17.59
N ASP A 115 -9.59 9.12 17.40
CA ASP A 115 -10.95 9.45 16.99
C ASP A 115 -10.87 10.24 15.68
N PRO A 116 -11.44 9.73 14.58
CA PRO A 116 -11.42 10.44 13.30
C PRO A 116 -12.48 11.52 13.27
N GLY A 117 -12.11 12.75 12.89
CA GLY A 117 -13.06 13.85 12.67
C GLY A 117 -13.53 14.00 11.23
N SER A 118 -12.98 13.19 10.32
CA SER A 118 -13.34 13.19 8.91
C SER A 118 -13.14 11.81 8.28
N ASN A 119 -13.57 11.65 7.02
CA ASN A 119 -13.23 10.45 6.25
C ASN A 119 -11.76 10.42 5.82
N ALA A 120 -11.09 11.57 5.72
CA ALA A 120 -9.66 11.62 5.52
C ALA A 120 -8.92 11.04 6.75
N ASP A 121 -9.32 11.44 7.95
CA ASP A 121 -8.77 10.91 9.21
C ASP A 121 -9.00 9.40 9.31
N LEU A 122 -10.23 8.95 9.05
CA LEU A 122 -10.60 7.55 9.14
C LEU A 122 -9.80 6.68 8.15
N GLY A 123 -9.61 7.15 6.91
CA GLY A 123 -8.78 6.46 5.92
C GLY A 123 -7.32 6.33 6.39
N LEU A 124 -6.74 7.40 6.94
CA LEU A 124 -5.37 7.36 7.48
C LEU A 124 -5.25 6.36 8.64
N MET A 125 -6.20 6.41 9.58
CA MET A 125 -6.23 5.49 10.71
C MET A 125 -6.34 4.02 10.29
N ARG A 126 -7.16 3.71 9.27
CA ARG A 126 -7.28 2.35 8.72
C ARG A 126 -5.95 1.88 8.11
N ALA A 127 -5.28 2.74 7.33
CA ALA A 127 -3.97 2.43 6.77
C ALA A 127 -2.94 2.14 7.87
N LEU A 128 -2.89 2.98 8.91
CA LEU A 128 -2.00 2.79 10.07
C LEU A 128 -2.29 1.48 10.81
N ALA A 129 -3.56 1.13 10.99
CA ALA A 129 -3.94 -0.13 11.64
C ALA A 129 -3.45 -1.35 10.87
N VAL A 130 -3.58 -1.34 9.53
CA VAL A 130 -3.06 -2.41 8.67
C VAL A 130 -1.54 -2.48 8.71
N ILE A 131 -0.84 -1.34 8.64
CA ILE A 131 0.62 -1.28 8.76
C ILE A 131 1.08 -1.89 10.09
N GLN A 132 0.45 -1.54 11.20
CA GLN A 132 0.79 -2.10 12.52
C GLN A 132 0.62 -3.63 12.57
N GLU A 133 -0.38 -4.19 11.88
CA GLU A 133 -0.56 -5.64 11.82
C GLU A 133 0.50 -6.31 10.94
N ILE A 134 0.81 -5.72 9.77
CA ILE A 134 1.83 -6.23 8.83
C ILE A 134 3.23 -6.19 9.46
N GLN A 135 3.57 -5.11 10.17
CA GLN A 135 4.90 -4.91 10.75
C GLN A 135 5.26 -5.94 11.83
N LYS A 136 4.29 -6.67 12.38
CA LYS A 136 4.55 -7.80 13.27
C LYS A 136 5.34 -8.93 12.60
N ALA A 137 5.30 -9.03 11.27
CA ALA A 137 6.10 -9.99 10.50
C ALA A 137 7.55 -9.51 10.22
N ASN A 138 7.90 -8.27 10.62
CA ASN A 138 9.25 -7.70 10.48
C ASN A 138 9.86 -7.86 9.08
N LEU A 139 9.16 -7.40 8.05
CA LEU A 139 9.56 -7.57 6.64
C LEU A 139 10.80 -6.74 6.23
N GLY A 140 11.35 -5.91 7.11
CA GLY A 140 12.54 -5.10 6.82
C GLY A 140 12.33 -3.99 5.77
N ILE A 141 11.08 -3.62 5.47
CA ILE A 141 10.72 -2.60 4.48
C ILE A 141 9.97 -1.43 5.12
N LYS A 142 10.16 -0.22 4.58
CA LYS A 142 9.48 1.00 5.03
C LYS A 142 8.03 0.99 4.57
N PHE A 143 7.13 1.43 5.45
CA PHE A 143 5.72 1.63 5.13
C PHE A 143 5.35 3.11 5.28
N GLN A 144 4.48 3.61 4.42
CA GLN A 144 3.92 4.95 4.50
C GLN A 144 2.40 4.89 4.42
N ALA A 145 1.72 5.51 5.38
CA ALA A 145 0.27 5.53 5.48
C ALA A 145 -0.30 6.76 4.76
N TYR A 146 -1.37 6.57 4.00
CA TYR A 146 -2.09 7.65 3.32
C TYR A 146 -3.60 7.46 3.44
N SER A 147 -4.33 8.53 3.20
CA SER A 147 -5.78 8.52 3.09
C SER A 147 -6.22 8.99 1.72
N ALA A 148 -7.08 8.19 1.09
CA ALA A 148 -7.85 8.64 -0.07
C ALA A 148 -9.22 9.21 0.35
N GLY A 149 -9.58 9.08 1.63
CA GLY A 149 -10.92 9.38 2.13
C GLY A 149 -11.99 8.73 1.26
N GLN A 150 -13.03 9.51 0.97
CA GLN A 150 -14.15 9.10 0.12
C GLN A 150 -13.97 9.48 -1.36
N LEU A 151 -12.82 10.02 -1.78
CA LEU A 151 -12.69 10.70 -3.06
C LEU A 151 -12.92 9.81 -4.29
N TYR A 152 -12.71 8.51 -4.16
CA TYR A 152 -12.78 7.57 -5.28
C TYR A 152 -13.75 6.43 -5.01
N ASP A 153 -14.47 6.02 -6.06
CA ASP A 153 -15.30 4.82 -6.03
C ASP A 153 -14.45 3.53 -6.04
N LYS A 154 -15.12 2.37 -6.11
CA LYS A 154 -14.48 1.04 -6.15
C LYS A 154 -13.64 0.80 -7.41
N ASP A 155 -13.97 1.50 -8.50
CA ASP A 155 -13.30 1.40 -9.80
C ASP A 155 -12.18 2.45 -9.94
N GLY A 156 -11.99 3.30 -8.92
CA GLY A 156 -10.97 4.34 -8.89
C GLY A 156 -11.37 5.65 -9.58
N LYS A 157 -12.65 5.81 -9.93
CA LYS A 157 -13.16 7.06 -10.51
C LYS A 157 -13.42 8.08 -9.43
N PHE A 158 -13.18 9.36 -9.74
CA PHE A 158 -13.44 10.45 -8.83
C PHE A 158 -14.96 10.58 -8.57
N ASP A 159 -15.36 10.37 -7.32
CA ASP A 159 -16.74 10.45 -6.87
C ASP A 159 -16.80 10.83 -5.37
N PRO A 160 -16.50 12.10 -5.02
CA PRO A 160 -16.46 12.52 -3.62
C PRO A 160 -17.85 12.58 -2.96
N ASN A 161 -18.95 12.46 -3.71
CA ASN A 161 -20.32 12.62 -3.21
C ASN A 161 -21.10 11.31 -3.11
N GLY A 162 -20.46 10.16 -3.34
CA GLY A 162 -21.18 8.90 -3.31
C GLY A 162 -21.73 8.55 -1.93
N ASN A 163 -22.68 7.63 -1.91
CA ASN A 163 -23.38 7.23 -0.69
C ASN A 163 -22.56 6.25 0.16
N GLU A 164 -23.16 5.80 1.27
CA GLU A 164 -22.68 4.65 2.03
C GLU A 164 -22.60 3.41 1.10
N ASP A 165 -21.40 2.87 0.95
CA ASP A 165 -21.15 1.73 0.05
C ASP A 165 -19.98 0.89 0.59
N LYS A 166 -20.30 -0.36 0.94
CA LYS A 166 -19.32 -1.30 1.51
C LYS A 166 -18.15 -1.58 0.58
N GLU A 167 -18.39 -1.56 -0.74
CA GLU A 167 -17.38 -1.88 -1.74
C GLU A 167 -16.31 -0.78 -1.87
N ARG A 168 -16.60 0.42 -1.39
CA ARG A 168 -15.65 1.54 -1.37
C ARG A 168 -14.70 1.46 -0.18
N ARG A 169 -15.11 0.82 0.92
CA ARG A 169 -14.30 0.65 2.13
C ARG A 169 -13.22 -0.40 1.90
N ARG A 170 -12.03 0.07 1.53
CA ARG A 170 -10.90 -0.79 1.19
C ARG A 170 -9.57 -0.20 1.64
N ILE A 171 -8.55 -1.04 1.58
CA ILE A 171 -7.15 -0.66 1.69
C ILE A 171 -6.45 -1.06 0.38
N GLU A 172 -5.63 -0.17 -0.16
CA GLU A 172 -4.74 -0.50 -1.27
C GLU A 172 -3.29 -0.46 -0.79
N ILE A 173 -2.54 -1.50 -1.12
CA ILE A 173 -1.11 -1.62 -0.84
C ILE A 173 -0.36 -1.51 -2.16
N ARG A 174 0.44 -0.47 -2.29
CA ARG A 174 1.21 -0.15 -3.51
C ARG A 174 2.71 -0.23 -3.23
N PHE A 175 3.46 -0.69 -4.20
CA PHE A 175 4.90 -0.90 -4.09
C PHE A 175 5.61 0.20 -4.87
N ILE A 176 6.31 1.08 -4.17
CA ILE A 176 6.97 2.24 -4.78
C ILE A 176 8.43 1.88 -5.06
N PRO A 177 8.85 1.82 -6.33
CA PRO A 177 10.23 1.51 -6.67
C PRO A 177 11.14 2.70 -6.38
N TYR A 178 12.44 2.45 -6.15
CA TYR A 178 13.44 3.50 -6.17
C TYR A 178 13.40 4.24 -7.51
N PRO A 179 13.51 5.58 -7.51
CA PRO A 179 13.66 6.32 -8.75
C PRO A 179 14.91 5.80 -9.47
N PRO A 180 14.88 5.64 -10.82
CA PRO A 180 16.09 5.36 -11.56
C PRO A 180 17.13 6.45 -11.25
N PRO A 181 18.43 6.11 -11.14
CA PRO A 181 19.45 7.13 -10.94
C PRO A 181 19.31 8.21 -12.02
N PRO A 182 19.45 9.50 -11.66
CA PRO A 182 19.27 10.59 -12.61
C PRO A 182 20.18 10.35 -13.81
N SER A 183 19.63 10.49 -15.02
CA SER A 183 20.43 10.42 -16.24
C SER A 183 21.51 11.49 -16.14
N GLN A 184 22.78 11.05 -16.14
CA GLN A 184 23.90 11.96 -16.29
C GLN A 184 23.70 12.66 -17.64
N LYS A 185 23.23 13.91 -17.60
CA LYS A 185 23.20 14.77 -18.79
C LYS A 185 24.65 14.88 -19.26
N LYS A 186 24.93 14.25 -20.40
CA LYS A 186 26.16 14.47 -21.16
C LYS A 186 26.04 15.78 -21.93
#